data_AF-Q08U46-F1
#
_entry.id   AF-Q08U46-F1
#
_cell.length_a   1.000
_cell.length_b   1.000
_cell.length_c   1.000
_cell.angle_alpha   90.00
_cell.angle_beta   90.00
_cell.angle_gamma   90.00
#
_symmetry.space_group_name_H-M   'P 1'
#
loop_
_entity.id
_entity.type
_entity.pdbx_description
1 polymer ?
#
loop_
_entity_poly.entity_id
_entity_poly.type
_entity_poly.pdbx_seq_one_letter_code
_entity_poly.pdbx_strand_id
1 'polypeptide(L)'
;MSNTHSPAWPRWPRLHLFELIDQDWCPATIRNHSTDYLATVSQKMGLFDAVAPLLQRGLEAGATDTLLDLGSGGGGPLPRLRELLEREKGLRPRLLQSDLFPNAWARERARASGAEYLEQPVDATRVPAGLRGMRTLFNALHHFRPEQAMQVLADGIRPTEDVLRDLVEWSEVSHPWTDDQASR
;
A
#
# COMPACT_ATOMS: atom_id res chain seq x y z
N MET A 1 -42.23 -7.85 17.38
CA MET A 1 -41.17 -7.67 18.39
C MET A 1 -39.86 -8.06 17.74
N SER A 2 -39.06 -7.10 17.30
CA SER A 2 -37.74 -7.34 16.67
C SER A 2 -36.70 -6.53 17.42
N ASN A 3 -36.01 -7.18 18.36
CA ASN A 3 -34.83 -6.61 19.02
C ASN A 3 -33.66 -6.63 18.03
N THR A 4 -33.32 -5.46 17.47
CA THR A 4 -32.01 -5.23 16.85
C THR A 4 -31.01 -4.94 17.97
N HIS A 5 -30.39 -5.97 18.52
CA HIS A 5 -29.21 -5.81 19.35
C HIS A 5 -28.01 -5.54 18.46
N SER A 6 -27.71 -4.27 18.19
CA SER A 6 -26.36 -3.89 17.76
C SER A 6 -25.42 -4.15 18.95
N PRO A 7 -24.36 -4.98 18.80
CA PRO A 7 -23.41 -5.16 19.86
C PRO A 7 -22.70 -3.83 20.14
N ALA A 8 -22.83 -3.33 21.36
CA ALA A 8 -22.06 -2.18 21.84
C ALA A 8 -20.64 -2.66 22.18
N TRP A 9 -19.79 -2.83 21.16
CA TRP A 9 -18.38 -3.03 21.43
C TRP A 9 -17.78 -1.76 22.05
N PRO A 10 -16.89 -1.89 23.03
CA PRO A 10 -16.15 -0.74 23.53
C PRO A 10 -15.33 -0.16 22.38
N ARG A 11 -15.69 1.05 21.95
CA ARG A 11 -14.92 1.82 20.97
C ARG A 11 -13.64 2.30 21.64
N TRP A 12 -12.59 1.49 21.54
CA TRP A 12 -11.25 1.99 21.84
C TRP A 12 -10.93 3.11 20.85
N PRO A 13 -10.42 4.27 21.31
CA PRO A 13 -10.05 5.34 20.39
C PRO A 13 -8.91 4.87 19.49
N ARG A 14 -8.95 5.23 18.20
CA ARG A 14 -7.83 5.00 17.28
C ARG A 14 -6.65 5.86 17.74
N LEU A 15 -5.64 5.24 18.33
CA LEU A 15 -4.40 5.92 18.70
C LEU A 15 -3.47 5.94 17.49
N HIS A 16 -3.14 7.14 17.02
CA HIS A 16 -2.15 7.34 15.95
C HIS A 16 -0.74 7.32 16.56
N LEU A 17 -0.30 6.13 16.94
CA LEU A 17 1.04 5.93 17.49
C LEU A 17 2.10 5.96 16.37
N PHE A 18 3.35 6.12 16.78
CA PHE A 18 4.49 6.13 15.88
C PHE A 18 5.11 4.73 15.79
N GLU A 19 5.79 4.43 14.68
CA GLU A 19 6.65 3.25 14.63
C GLU A 19 8.03 3.58 15.18
N LEU A 20 8.58 2.64 15.95
CA LEU A 20 9.93 2.74 16.48
C LEU A 20 10.97 2.85 15.36
N ILE A 21 10.72 2.17 14.24
CA ILE A 21 11.62 2.12 13.09
C ILE A 21 11.58 3.39 12.22
N ASP A 22 10.54 4.22 12.36
CA ASP A 22 10.41 5.49 11.63
C ASP A 22 11.22 6.62 12.27
N GLN A 23 11.67 6.46 13.51
CA GLN A 23 12.30 7.55 14.25
C GLN A 23 13.69 7.87 13.69
N ASP A 24 14.05 9.16 13.56
CA ASP A 24 15.34 9.60 13.02
C ASP A 24 16.55 9.02 13.77
N TRP A 25 16.39 8.77 15.07
CA TRP A 25 17.42 8.18 15.93
C TRP A 25 17.52 6.66 15.81
N CYS A 26 16.57 5.99 15.15
CA CYS A 26 16.60 4.54 15.00
C CYS A 26 17.76 4.12 14.08
N PRO A 27 18.64 3.20 14.52
CA PRO A 27 19.76 2.74 13.73
C PRO A 27 19.32 2.17 12.38
N ALA A 28 19.99 2.58 11.31
CA ALA A 28 19.67 2.14 9.95
C ALA A 28 19.64 0.60 9.80
N THR A 29 20.54 -0.10 10.47
CA THR A 29 20.58 -1.57 10.49
C THR A 29 19.29 -2.19 11.06
N ILE A 30 18.73 -1.61 12.14
CA ILE A 30 17.49 -2.10 12.73
C ILE A 30 16.33 -1.83 11.76
N ARG A 31 16.20 -0.60 11.27
CA ARG A 31 15.16 -0.22 10.29
C ARG A 31 15.17 -1.15 9.07
N ASN A 32 16.33 -1.32 8.43
CA ASN A 32 16.49 -2.11 7.22
C ASN A 32 16.14 -3.58 7.44
N HIS A 33 16.62 -4.19 8.54
CA HIS A 33 16.31 -5.59 8.83
C HIS A 33 14.87 -5.81 9.27
N SER A 34 14.23 -4.84 9.93
CA SER A 34 12.80 -4.89 10.22
C SER A 34 11.98 -4.89 8.93
N THR A 35 12.27 -4.00 7.99
CA THR A 35 11.60 -3.98 6.67
C THR A 35 11.81 -5.30 5.92
N ASP A 36 13.04 -5.84 5.89
CA ASP A 36 13.34 -7.12 5.24
C ASP A 36 12.63 -8.31 5.88
N TYR A 37 12.55 -8.32 7.21
CA TYR A 37 11.81 -9.33 7.96
C TYR A 37 10.33 -9.30 7.57
N LEU A 38 9.70 -8.12 7.60
CA LEU A 38 8.29 -7.97 7.24
C LEU A 38 8.02 -8.38 5.79
N ALA A 39 8.88 -7.95 4.85
CA ALA A 39 8.77 -8.35 3.45
C ALA A 39 8.90 -9.87 3.27
N THR A 40 9.87 -10.49 3.96
CA THR A 40 10.11 -11.95 3.89
C THR A 40 8.94 -12.74 4.44
N VAL A 41 8.42 -12.36 5.61
CA VAL A 41 7.27 -13.04 6.23
C VAL A 41 6.03 -12.87 5.36
N SER A 42 5.77 -11.65 4.89
CA SER A 42 4.65 -11.35 4.00
C SER A 42 4.65 -12.23 2.75
N GLN A 43 5.80 -12.33 2.08
CA GLN A 43 5.94 -13.14 0.87
C GLN A 43 5.87 -14.65 1.17
N LYS A 44 6.51 -15.13 2.24
CA LYS A 44 6.48 -16.57 2.56
C LYS A 44 5.08 -17.05 2.97
N MET A 45 4.35 -16.23 3.70
CA MET A 45 3.01 -16.56 4.20
C MET A 45 1.89 -16.23 3.21
N GLY A 46 2.19 -15.50 2.12
CA GLY A 46 1.19 -15.08 1.14
C GLY A 46 0.12 -14.16 1.73
N LEU A 47 0.52 -13.26 2.66
CA LEU A 47 -0.43 -12.42 3.42
C LEU A 47 -1.33 -11.58 2.52
N PHE A 48 -0.87 -11.27 1.31
CA PHE A 48 -1.59 -10.42 0.36
C PHE A 48 -2.09 -11.16 -0.87
N ASP A 49 -1.99 -12.50 -0.96
CA ASP A 49 -2.36 -13.25 -2.16
C ASP A 49 -3.80 -13.00 -2.61
N ALA A 50 -4.70 -12.82 -1.63
CA ALA A 50 -6.11 -12.54 -1.87
C ALA A 50 -6.36 -11.25 -2.68
N VAL A 51 -5.38 -10.34 -2.76
CA VAL A 51 -5.52 -9.08 -3.50
C VAL A 51 -5.20 -9.22 -4.99
N ALA A 52 -4.63 -10.35 -5.45
CA ALA A 52 -4.25 -10.50 -6.86
C ALA A 52 -5.41 -10.27 -7.86
N PRO A 53 -6.65 -10.75 -7.63
CA PRO A 53 -7.79 -10.43 -8.50
C PRO A 53 -8.19 -8.95 -8.49
N LEU A 54 -7.85 -8.20 -7.43
CA LEU A 54 -8.05 -6.75 -7.40
C LEU A 54 -6.97 -6.04 -8.23
N LEU A 55 -5.72 -6.48 -8.13
CA LEU A 55 -4.62 -5.95 -8.93
C LEU A 55 -4.85 -6.16 -10.43
N GLN A 56 -5.29 -7.35 -10.83
CA GLN A 56 -5.67 -7.62 -12.22
C GLN A 56 -6.70 -6.58 -12.71
N ARG A 57 -7.79 -6.40 -11.96
CA ARG A 57 -8.87 -5.48 -12.35
C ARG A 57 -8.42 -4.03 -12.39
N GLY A 58 -7.55 -3.61 -11.47
CA GLY A 58 -7.00 -2.26 -11.47
C GLY A 58 -6.08 -2.02 -12.66
N LEU A 59 -5.20 -2.96 -12.97
CA LEU A 59 -4.32 -2.91 -14.16
C LEU A 59 -5.14 -2.82 -15.46
N GLU A 60 -6.19 -3.65 -15.59
CA GLU A 60 -7.11 -3.63 -16.74
C GLU A 60 -7.89 -2.32 -16.84
N ALA A 61 -8.45 -1.84 -15.73
CA ALA A 61 -9.22 -0.60 -15.69
C ALA A 61 -8.35 0.62 -16.00
N GLY A 62 -7.17 0.71 -15.41
CA GLY A 62 -6.23 1.80 -15.64
C GLY A 62 -5.46 1.69 -16.97
N ALA A 63 -5.76 0.68 -17.80
CA ALA A 63 -5.06 0.38 -19.05
C ALA A 63 -3.53 0.46 -18.91
N THR A 64 -3.00 -0.10 -17.82
CA THR A 64 -1.60 0.02 -17.43
C THR A 64 -1.01 -1.35 -17.12
N ASP A 65 0.27 -1.50 -17.42
CA ASP A 65 1.09 -2.67 -17.09
C ASP A 65 1.97 -2.44 -15.86
N THR A 66 1.82 -1.30 -15.17
CA THR A 66 2.72 -0.87 -14.10
C THR A 66 2.01 -0.84 -12.75
N LEU A 67 2.60 -1.53 -11.76
CA LEU A 67 2.25 -1.39 -10.35
C LEU A 67 3.23 -0.41 -9.70
N LEU A 68 2.70 0.69 -9.14
CA LEU A 68 3.45 1.71 -8.40
C LEU A 68 3.18 1.58 -6.89
N ASP A 69 4.13 1.05 -6.15
CA ASP A 69 4.02 0.90 -4.70
C ASP A 69 4.58 2.13 -3.97
N LEU A 70 3.73 2.74 -3.16
CA LEU A 70 4.03 3.94 -2.38
C LEU A 70 4.37 3.53 -0.94
N GLY A 71 5.54 3.94 -0.46
CA GLY A 71 6.03 3.57 0.87
C GLY A 71 6.47 2.10 0.94
N SER A 72 7.14 1.60 -0.10
CA SER A 72 7.46 0.16 -0.20
C SER A 72 8.59 -0.30 0.72
N GLY A 73 9.42 0.63 1.22
CA GLY A 73 10.65 0.31 1.95
C GLY A 73 11.69 -0.47 1.12
N GLY A 74 11.50 -0.60 -0.20
CA GLY A 74 12.33 -1.44 -1.09
C GLY A 74 12.05 -2.94 -0.99
N GLY A 75 10.96 -3.30 -0.33
CA GLY A 75 10.47 -4.66 -0.15
C GLY A 75 8.96 -4.72 -0.36
N GLY A 76 8.28 -5.64 0.30
CA GLY A 76 6.81 -5.76 0.22
C GLY A 76 6.34 -6.97 -0.60
N PRO A 77 5.02 -7.09 -0.83
CA PRO A 77 4.45 -8.29 -1.42
C PRO A 77 4.54 -8.35 -2.94
N LEU A 78 4.93 -7.25 -3.59
CA LEU A 78 4.90 -7.14 -5.06
C LEU A 78 5.64 -8.25 -5.82
N PRO A 79 6.84 -8.72 -5.43
CA PRO A 79 7.50 -9.79 -6.17
C PRO A 79 6.66 -11.06 -6.23
N ARG A 80 6.08 -11.48 -5.09
CA ARG A 80 5.16 -12.60 -5.00
C ARG A 80 3.87 -12.36 -5.78
N LEU A 81 3.29 -11.16 -5.65
CA LEU A 81 2.05 -10.81 -6.35
C LEU A 81 2.24 -10.82 -7.86
N ARG A 82 3.40 -10.39 -8.37
CA ARG A 82 3.74 -10.48 -9.79
C ARG A 82 3.84 -11.93 -10.26
N GLU A 83 4.50 -12.80 -9.49
CA GLU A 83 4.55 -14.23 -9.81
C GLU A 83 3.16 -14.88 -9.80
N LEU A 84 2.31 -14.48 -8.85
CA LEU A 84 0.93 -14.93 -8.72
C LEU A 84 0.08 -14.48 -9.92
N LEU A 85 0.16 -13.20 -10.29
CA LEU A 85 -0.52 -12.62 -11.46
C LEU A 85 -0.05 -13.28 -12.76
N GLU A 86 1.25 -13.53 -12.91
CA GLU A 86 1.80 -14.16 -14.10
C GLU A 86 1.31 -15.60 -14.23
N ARG A 87 1.38 -16.39 -13.15
CA ARG A 87 0.96 -17.79 -13.12
C ARG A 87 -0.54 -17.96 -13.35
N GLU A 88 -1.37 -17.15 -12.70
CA GLU A 88 -2.82 -17.37 -12.65
C GLU A 88 -3.58 -16.58 -13.71
N LYS A 89 -3.05 -15.43 -14.13
CA LYS A 89 -3.72 -14.49 -15.04
C LYS A 89 -2.94 -14.24 -16.33
N GLY A 90 -1.71 -14.74 -16.45
CA GLY A 90 -0.84 -14.45 -17.59
C GLY A 90 -0.38 -12.98 -17.65
N LEU A 91 -0.45 -12.25 -16.52
CA LEU A 91 -0.09 -10.84 -16.43
C LEU A 91 1.22 -10.67 -15.67
N ARG A 92 2.22 -10.06 -16.31
CA ARG A 92 3.52 -9.78 -15.68
C ARG A 92 3.77 -8.26 -15.60
N PRO A 93 3.17 -7.55 -14.63
CA PRO A 93 3.32 -6.11 -14.55
C PRO A 93 4.76 -5.68 -14.23
N ARG A 94 5.15 -4.52 -14.75
CA ARG A 94 6.32 -3.77 -14.32
C ARG A 94 6.12 -3.32 -12.88
N LEU A 95 7.13 -3.51 -12.04
CA LEU A 95 7.09 -3.07 -10.65
C LEU A 95 7.90 -1.81 -10.50
N LEU A 96 7.26 -0.75 -10.01
CA LEU A 96 7.88 0.49 -9.63
C LEU A 96 7.64 0.73 -8.14
N GLN A 97 8.72 0.97 -7.40
CA GLN A 97 8.68 1.17 -5.97
C GLN A 97 9.15 2.57 -5.61
N SER A 98 8.53 3.14 -4.58
CA SER A 98 8.84 4.47 -4.10
C SER A 98 8.69 4.54 -2.59
N ASP A 99 9.31 5.55 -2.00
CA ASP A 99 9.24 5.79 -0.58
C ASP A 99 9.34 7.29 -0.30
N LEU A 100 8.85 7.72 0.87
CA LEU A 100 9.07 9.08 1.34
C LEU A 100 10.53 9.26 1.81
N PHE A 101 11.18 8.18 2.27
CA PHE A 101 12.57 8.19 2.74
C PHE A 101 13.42 7.17 1.96
N PRO A 102 13.66 7.41 0.66
CA PRO A 102 14.40 6.47 -0.18
C PRO A 102 15.82 6.25 0.33
N ASN A 103 16.28 5.00 0.30
CA ASN A 103 17.62 4.64 0.76
C ASN A 103 18.27 3.55 -0.11
N ALA A 104 19.59 3.43 -0.02
CA ALA A 104 20.37 2.53 -0.87
C ALA A 104 20.05 1.05 -0.66
N TRP A 105 19.75 0.65 0.58
CA TRP A 105 19.39 -0.72 0.93
C TRP A 105 18.08 -1.13 0.25
N ALA A 106 17.04 -0.32 0.43
CA ALA A 106 15.74 -0.48 -0.21
C ALA A 106 15.87 -0.62 -1.73
N ARG A 107 16.66 0.26 -2.37
CA ARG A 107 16.92 0.21 -3.81
C ARG A 107 17.59 -1.09 -4.25
N GLU A 108 18.58 -1.58 -3.50
CA GLU A 108 19.27 -2.83 -3.83
C GLU A 108 18.31 -4.03 -3.72
N ARG A 109 17.48 -4.06 -2.68
CA ARG A 109 16.46 -5.08 -2.46
C ARG A 109 15.40 -5.09 -3.57
N ALA A 110 14.89 -3.93 -3.95
CA ALA A 110 13.96 -3.77 -5.07
C ALA A 110 14.57 -4.34 -6.36
N ARG A 111 15.80 -3.94 -6.70
CA ARG A 111 16.52 -4.43 -7.90
C ARG A 111 16.74 -5.94 -7.87
N ALA A 112 17.15 -6.49 -6.72
CA ALA A 112 17.33 -7.94 -6.55
C ALA A 112 16.03 -8.72 -6.79
N SER A 113 14.88 -8.11 -6.50
CA SER A 113 13.55 -8.66 -6.80
C SER A 113 13.03 -8.35 -8.21
N GLY A 114 13.82 -7.70 -9.06
CA GLY A 114 13.42 -7.29 -10.40
C GLY A 114 12.38 -6.16 -10.42
N ALA A 115 12.41 -5.27 -9.43
CA ALA A 115 11.62 -4.03 -9.40
C ALA A 115 12.52 -2.81 -9.63
N GLU A 116 11.93 -1.76 -10.20
CA GLU A 116 12.55 -0.44 -10.25
C GLU A 116 12.25 0.31 -8.96
N TYR A 117 13.17 1.20 -8.56
CA TYR A 117 13.06 1.96 -7.32
C TYR A 117 13.36 3.43 -7.59
N LEU A 118 12.42 4.30 -7.21
CA LEU A 118 12.56 5.75 -7.33
C LEU A 118 13.49 6.28 -6.25
N GLU A 119 14.55 6.96 -6.68
CA GLU A 119 15.54 7.55 -5.75
C GLU A 119 15.08 8.90 -5.19
N GLN A 120 14.11 9.54 -5.85
CA GLN A 120 13.50 10.77 -5.36
C GLN A 120 12.39 10.42 -4.36
N PRO A 121 12.29 11.15 -3.23
CA PRO A 121 11.18 11.02 -2.30
C PRO A 121 9.83 11.18 -2.98
N VAL A 122 8.87 10.30 -2.66
CA VAL A 122 7.49 10.40 -3.12
C VAL A 122 6.57 10.47 -1.91
N ASP A 123 5.90 11.61 -1.75
CA ASP A 123 4.81 11.78 -0.78
C ASP A 123 3.53 11.16 -1.35
N ALA A 124 3.03 10.10 -0.71
CA ALA A 124 1.84 9.40 -1.14
C ALA A 124 0.56 10.27 -1.12
N THR A 125 0.54 11.37 -0.35
CA THR A 125 -0.57 12.32 -0.35
C THR A 125 -0.55 13.25 -1.58
N ARG A 126 0.58 13.30 -2.30
CA ARG A 126 0.85 14.24 -3.39
C ARG A 126 1.75 13.60 -4.46
N VAL A 127 1.30 12.49 -5.04
CA VAL A 127 2.07 11.78 -6.06
C VAL A 127 2.24 12.65 -7.32
N PRO A 128 3.46 12.86 -7.83
CA PRO A 128 3.69 13.61 -9.06
C PRO A 128 2.88 13.08 -10.24
N ALA A 129 2.24 13.97 -11.02
CA ALA A 129 1.39 13.60 -12.16
C ALA A 129 2.11 12.80 -13.27
N GLY A 130 3.45 12.88 -13.33
CA GLY A 130 4.27 12.08 -14.25
C GLY A 130 4.44 10.62 -13.82
N LEU A 131 4.17 10.27 -12.56
CA LEU A 131 4.23 8.90 -12.06
C LEU A 131 2.90 8.19 -12.31
N ARG A 132 2.88 7.39 -13.37
CA ARG A 132 1.72 6.62 -13.83
C ARG A 132 1.82 5.16 -13.43
N GLY A 133 0.68 4.49 -13.36
CA GLY A 133 0.54 3.09 -12.97
C GLY A 133 -0.53 2.92 -11.90
N MET A 134 -1.01 1.69 -11.74
CA MET A 134 -1.92 1.34 -10.65
C MET A 134 -1.16 1.46 -9.32
N ARG A 135 -1.68 2.26 -8.40
CA ARG A 135 -0.99 2.56 -7.14
C ARG A 135 -1.35 1.54 -6.07
N THR A 136 -0.37 1.18 -5.25
CA THR A 136 -0.55 0.31 -4.10
C THR A 136 0.06 0.94 -2.85
N LEU A 137 -0.53 0.64 -1.70
CA LEU A 137 0.07 0.83 -0.39
C LEU A 137 -0.11 -0.46 0.41
N PHE A 138 1.00 -1.12 0.72
CA PHE A 138 0.99 -2.31 1.58
C PHE A 138 1.60 -1.99 2.93
N ASN A 139 0.84 -2.23 4.00
CA ASN A 139 1.29 -2.00 5.38
C ASN A 139 1.84 -0.58 5.59
N ALA A 140 1.18 0.42 5.02
CA ALA A 140 1.61 1.82 5.11
C ALA A 140 0.47 2.82 5.38
N LEU A 141 -0.81 2.43 5.23
CA LEU A 141 -1.89 3.42 5.40
C LEU A 141 -2.02 3.90 6.86
N HIS A 142 -1.61 3.08 7.83
CA HIS A 142 -1.67 3.47 9.25
C HIS A 142 -0.73 4.63 9.61
N HIS A 143 0.25 4.98 8.77
CA HIS A 143 1.08 6.18 8.97
C HIS A 143 0.29 7.48 8.74
N PHE A 144 -0.84 7.44 8.03
CA PHE A 144 -1.61 8.62 7.66
C PHE A 144 -2.73 8.93 8.65
N ARG A 145 -2.87 10.21 9.03
CA ARG A 145 -4.08 10.67 9.73
C ARG A 145 -5.30 10.45 8.84
N PRO A 146 -6.53 10.38 9.39
CA PRO A 146 -7.70 10.06 8.58
C PRO A 146 -7.87 10.99 7.38
N GLU A 147 -7.61 12.29 7.54
CA GLU A 147 -7.69 13.26 6.46
C GLU A 147 -6.64 13.01 5.37
N GLN A 148 -5.42 12.62 5.77
CA GLN A 148 -4.34 12.28 4.85
C GLN A 148 -4.61 10.96 4.13
N ALA A 149 -5.14 9.95 4.84
CA ALA A 149 -5.55 8.68 4.24
C ALA A 149 -6.61 8.92 3.16
N MET A 150 -7.62 9.76 3.45
CA MET A 150 -8.62 10.17 2.46
C MET A 150 -7.99 10.90 1.27
N GLN A 151 -6.96 11.72 1.48
CA GLN A 151 -6.21 12.35 0.38
C GLN A 151 -5.49 11.32 -0.50
N VAL A 152 -4.84 10.32 0.09
CA VAL A 152 -4.18 9.23 -0.63
C VAL A 152 -5.20 8.45 -1.47
N LEU A 153 -6.32 8.05 -0.85
CA LEU A 153 -7.40 7.34 -1.55
C LEU A 153 -7.97 8.19 -2.69
N ALA A 154 -8.29 9.46 -2.43
CA ALA A 154 -8.84 10.36 -3.42
C ALA A 154 -7.86 10.60 -4.58
N ASP A 155 -6.57 10.76 -4.30
CA ASP A 155 -5.54 10.92 -5.32
C ASP A 155 -5.41 9.69 -6.23
N GLY A 156 -5.52 8.48 -5.67
CA GLY A 156 -5.59 7.23 -6.44
C GLY A 156 -6.92 6.99 -7.17
N ILE A 157 -7.93 7.85 -6.97
CA ILE A 157 -9.24 7.77 -7.64
C ILE A 157 -9.46 8.99 -8.55
N ARG A 158 -8.53 9.97 -8.59
CA ARG A 158 -8.66 11.12 -9.49
C ARG A 158 -8.60 10.63 -10.94
N PRO A 159 -9.65 10.85 -11.76
CA PRO A 159 -9.62 10.48 -13.16
C PRO A 159 -8.56 11.32 -13.87
N THR A 160 -7.47 10.70 -14.30
CA THR A 160 -6.88 11.09 -15.58
C THR A 160 -7.89 10.73 -16.66
N GLU A 161 -8.00 11.52 -17.72
CA GLU A 161 -9.16 11.57 -18.64
C GLU A 161 -9.60 10.25 -19.32
N ASP A 162 -8.98 9.10 -19.02
CA ASP A 162 -9.51 7.78 -19.34
C ASP A 162 -9.37 6.82 -18.13
N VAL A 163 -10.53 6.46 -17.57
CA VAL A 163 -10.85 5.30 -16.69
C VAL A 163 -10.33 5.30 -15.22
N LEU A 164 -11.27 5.10 -14.28
CA LEU A 164 -11.07 5.01 -12.82
C LEU A 164 -10.68 3.60 -12.34
N ARG A 165 -9.66 3.50 -11.45
CA ARG A 165 -9.63 2.75 -10.14
C ARG A 165 -8.19 2.31 -9.77
N ASP A 166 -7.39 3.18 -9.15
CA ASP A 166 -5.95 2.94 -8.94
C ASP A 166 -5.52 2.74 -7.48
N LEU A 167 -6.40 2.47 -6.52
CA LEU A 167 -5.94 2.15 -5.16
C LEU A 167 -6.70 0.99 -4.50
N VAL A 168 -5.93 0.03 -4.01
CA VAL A 168 -6.41 -1.10 -3.20
C VAL A 168 -5.66 -1.05 -1.87
N GLU A 169 -6.38 -0.79 -0.79
CA GLU A 169 -5.84 -0.82 0.57
C GLU A 169 -6.28 -2.11 1.28
N TRP A 170 -5.37 -2.76 2.02
CA TRP A 170 -5.70 -3.84 2.95
C TRP A 170 -5.01 -3.61 4.29
N SER A 171 -5.75 -3.01 5.22
CA SER A 171 -5.54 -3.14 6.67
C SER A 171 -6.89 -3.53 7.29
N GLU A 172 -6.91 -4.60 8.09
CA GLU A 172 -8.06 -5.23 8.77
C GLU A 172 -9.48 -4.64 8.53
N VAL A 173 -10.13 -4.92 7.39
CA VAL A 173 -11.56 -4.60 7.18
C VAL A 173 -12.40 -5.84 7.42
N SER A 174 -12.72 -6.06 8.69
CA SER A 174 -14.12 -6.36 9.04
C SER A 174 -14.70 -5.04 9.56
N HIS A 175 -15.79 -4.58 8.95
CA HIS A 175 -16.68 -3.44 9.29
C HIS A 175 -16.74 -2.31 8.24
N PRO A 176 -17.92 -2.04 7.65
CA PRO A 176 -18.15 -0.91 6.75
C PRO A 176 -18.21 0.43 7.51
N TRP A 177 -17.67 1.48 6.88
CA TRP A 177 -17.75 2.88 7.33
C TRP A 177 -19.18 3.43 7.17
N THR A 178 -19.68 4.18 8.14
CA THR A 178 -20.96 4.92 8.03
C THR A 178 -20.74 6.39 8.43
N ASP A 179 -21.43 7.29 7.71
CA ASP A 179 -21.21 8.75 7.63
C ASP A 179 -21.35 9.57 8.93
N ASP A 180 -21.53 8.95 10.10
CA ASP A 180 -21.90 9.64 11.34
C ASP A 180 -20.69 10.09 12.20
N GLN A 181 -19.54 10.35 11.59
CA GLN A 181 -18.29 10.72 12.30
C GLN A 181 -17.78 12.14 11.93
N ALA A 182 -18.49 12.91 11.10
CA ALA A 182 -18.04 14.23 10.64
C ALA A 182 -18.37 15.40 11.60
N SER A 183 -18.77 15.15 12.85
CA SER A 183 -18.99 16.23 13.80
C SER A 183 -18.67 15.81 15.23
N ARG A 184 -17.41 16.01 15.64
CA ARG A 184 -16.95 16.42 16.98
C ARG A 184 -15.43 16.57 17.03
#